data_AF-A0AA37HNG9-F1
#
_entry.id   AF-A0AA37HNG9-F1
#
_cell.length_a   1.000
_cell.length_b   1.000
_cell.length_c   1.000
_cell.angle_alpha   90.00
_cell.angle_beta   90.00
_cell.angle_gamma   90.00
#
_symmetry.space_group_name_H-M   'P 1'
#
loop_
_entity.id
_entity.type
_entity.pdbx_description
1 polymer ?
#
loop_
_entity_poly.entity_id
_entity_poly.type
_entity_poly.pdbx_seq_one_letter_code
_entity_poly.pdbx_strand_id
1 'polypeptide(L)' 'MVADHADEAPEPRAVNTSEPWERAYWARRFMVPVEQVIAAVAAVGDDPAQVASHLGRDWPGHETIT' A
#
# COMPACT_ATOMS: atom_id res chain seq x y z
N MET A 1 -2.43 -31.49 5.90
CA MET A 1 -2.98 -30.24 6.44
C MET A 1 -2.08 -29.11 5.98
N VAL A 2 -2.37 -28.52 4.82
CA VAL A 2 -1.77 -27.24 4.45
C VAL A 2 -2.79 -26.21 4.91
N ALA A 3 -2.52 -25.58 6.05
CA ALA A 3 -3.31 -24.45 6.52
C ALA A 3 -2.94 -23.25 5.65
N ASP A 4 -3.44 -23.25 4.41
CA ASP A 4 -3.53 -22.06 3.59
C ASP A 4 -4.74 -21.27 4.12
N HIS A 5 -4.48 -20.47 5.15
CA HIS A 5 -5.34 -19.36 5.57
C HIS A 5 -4.43 -18.13 5.59
N ALA A 6 -3.94 -17.76 4.40
CA ALA A 6 -3.35 -16.44 4.16
C ALA A 6 -4.41 -15.50 3.51
N ASP A 7 -5.68 -15.85 3.64
CA ASP A 7 -6.80 -15.20 2.99
C ASP A 7 -7.51 -14.27 3.99
N GLU A 8 -7.62 -13.00 3.60
CA GLU A 8 -8.35 -11.92 4.28
C GLU A 8 -7.79 -11.39 5.62
N ALA A 9 -6.50 -11.02 5.66
CA ALA A 9 -6.20 -9.80 6.41
C ALA A 9 -6.94 -8.65 5.71
N PRO A 10 -7.81 -7.87 6.40
CA PRO A 10 -8.54 -6.79 5.76
C PRO A 10 -7.53 -5.90 5.05
N GLU A 11 -7.73 -5.67 3.75
CA GLU A 11 -6.83 -4.82 2.98
C GLU A 11 -6.62 -3.52 3.76
N PRO A 12 -5.38 -3.20 4.17
CA PRO A 12 -5.13 -2.03 4.97
C PRO A 12 -5.65 -0.83 4.19
N ARG A 13 -6.66 -0.16 4.73
CA ARG A 13 -7.32 1.00 4.09
C ARG A 13 -6.38 2.19 3.95
N ALA A 14 -5.23 2.15 4.62
CA ALA A 14 -4.21 3.19 4.68
C ALA A 14 -2.80 2.59 4.60
N VAL A 15 -1.88 3.33 4.02
CA VAL A 15 -0.44 3.02 3.94
C VAL A 15 0.22 3.40 5.25
N ASN A 16 0.29 2.45 6.19
CA ASN A 16 1.00 2.69 7.44
C ASN A 16 2.48 2.32 7.33
N THR A 17 3.33 3.29 7.63
CA THR A 17 4.80 3.19 7.56
C THR A 17 5.46 2.94 8.92
N SER A 18 4.68 2.86 10.00
CA SER A 18 5.17 2.65 11.37
C SER A 18 5.71 1.23 11.52
N GLU A 19 4.99 0.27 10.97
CA GLU A 19 5.33 -1.14 11.06
C GLU A 19 6.29 -1.55 9.91
N PRO A 20 7.41 -2.25 10.21
CA PRO A 20 8.38 -2.66 9.18
C PRO A 20 7.79 -3.68 8.19
N TRP A 21 6.88 -4.54 8.63
CA TRP A 21 6.24 -5.54 7.76
C TRP A 21 5.27 -4.89 6.77
N GLU A 22 4.59 -3.83 7.20
CA GLU A 22 3.60 -3.12 6.39
C GLU A 22 4.28 -2.27 5.31
N ARG A 23 5.41 -1.64 5.65
CA ARG A 23 6.31 -1.02 4.66
C ARG A 23 6.75 -1.98 3.57
N ALA A 24 7.15 -3.20 3.95
CA ALA A 24 7.56 -4.22 3.00
C ALA A 24 6.39 -4.70 2.12
N TYR A 25 5.18 -4.78 2.68
CA TYR A 25 3.95 -5.07 1.92
C TYR A 25 3.69 -4.00 0.85
N TRP A 26 3.69 -2.72 1.23
CA TRP A 26 3.44 -1.61 0.31
C TRP A 26 4.53 -1.44 -0.73
N ALA A 27 5.80 -1.63 -0.36
CA ALA A 27 6.92 -1.64 -1.31
C ALA A 27 6.74 -2.70 -2.40
N ARG A 28 6.29 -3.91 -2.03
CA ARG A 28 5.97 -4.98 -2.99
C ARG A 28 4.75 -4.64 -3.84
N ARG A 29 3.71 -4.04 -3.24
CA ARG A 29 2.46 -3.67 -3.91
C ARG A 29 2.67 -2.59 -4.97
N PHE A 30 3.39 -1.52 -4.62
CA PHE A 30 3.71 -0.42 -5.53
C PHE A 30 4.90 -0.74 -6.44
N MET A 31 5.64 -1.83 -6.16
CA MET A 31 6.89 -2.20 -6.82
C MET A 31 7.95 -1.09 -6.73
N VAL A 32 8.07 -0.46 -5.57
CA VAL A 32 9.06 0.59 -5.29
C VAL A 32 9.82 0.28 -3.99
N PRO A 33 11.02 0.85 -3.78
CA PRO A 33 11.72 0.76 -2.51
C PRO A 33 10.88 1.26 -1.33
N VAL A 34 11.07 0.65 -0.15
CA VAL A 34 10.41 1.09 1.10
C VAL A 34 10.62 2.58 1.37
N GLU A 35 11.81 3.10 1.08
CA GLU A 35 12.14 4.52 1.26
C GLU A 35 11.26 5.44 0.39
N GLN A 36 10.93 5.00 -0.83
CA GLN A 36 10.03 5.74 -1.73
C GLN A 36 8.58 5.70 -1.24
N VAL A 37 8.14 4.59 -0.64
CA VAL A 37 6.82 4.50 0.02
C VAL A 37 6.76 5.47 1.19
N ILE A 38 7.78 5.49 2.06
CA ILE A 38 7.83 6.41 3.22
C ILE A 38 7.82 7.87 2.75
N ALA A 39 8.64 8.21 1.76
CA ALA A 39 8.70 9.56 1.21
C ALA A 39 7.37 9.99 0.59
N ALA A 40 6.72 9.10 -0.16
CA ALA A 40 5.41 9.38 -0.73
C ALA A 40 4.35 9.58 0.36
N VAL A 41 4.29 8.70 1.37
CA VAL A 41 3.36 8.85 2.50
C VAL A 41 3.60 10.15 3.27
N ALA A 42 4.86 10.56 3.44
CA ALA A 42 5.19 11.84 4.06
C ALA A 42 4.77 13.04 3.20
N ALA A 43 4.69 12.89 1.88
CA ALA A 43 4.34 13.95 0.94
C ALA A 43 2.83 14.11 0.72
N VAL A 44 2.07 13.01 0.66
CA VAL A 44 0.64 13.01 0.33
C VAL A 44 -0.28 12.42 1.40
N GLY A 45 0.27 11.87 2.48
CA GLY A 45 -0.46 11.19 3.54
C GLY A 45 -0.55 9.69 3.34
N ASP A 46 -1.25 9.01 4.26
CA ASP A 46 -1.40 7.55 4.29
C ASP A 46 -2.44 7.01 3.29
N ASP A 47 -3.01 7.83 2.41
CA ASP A 47 -3.97 7.36 1.42
C ASP A 47 -3.27 6.60 0.27
N PRO A 48 -3.60 5.31 0.03
CA PRO A 48 -2.90 4.50 -0.97
C PRO A 48 -3.13 4.98 -2.40
N ALA A 49 -4.27 5.60 -2.71
CA ALA A 49 -4.56 6.13 -4.04
C ALA A 49 -3.73 7.39 -4.30
N GLN A 50 -3.58 8.27 -3.30
CA GLN A 50 -2.69 9.42 -3.41
C GLN A 50 -1.22 9.00 -3.50
N VAL A 51 -0.78 8.05 -2.67
CA VAL A 51 0.58 7.52 -2.71
C VAL A 51 0.89 6.90 -4.07
N ALA A 52 -0.03 6.08 -4.61
CA ALA A 52 0.10 5.51 -5.95
C ALA A 52 0.17 6.59 -7.02
N SER A 53 -0.71 7.59 -6.95
CA SER A 53 -0.72 8.72 -7.90
C SER A 53 0.59 9.51 -7.85
N HIS A 54 1.13 9.76 -6.66
CA HIS A 54 2.42 10.42 -6.46
C HIS A 54 3.58 9.59 -7.03
N LEU A 55 3.52 8.26 -6.88
CA LEU A 55 4.49 7.31 -7.43
C LEU A 55 4.29 7.01 -8.93
N GLY A 56 3.26 7.59 -9.57
CA GLY A 56 2.92 7.32 -10.97
C GLY A 56 2.50 5.86 -11.22
N ARG A 57 1.88 5.23 -10.22
CA ARG A 57 1.41 3.83 -10.26
C ARG A 57 -0.11 3.78 -10.34
N ASP A 58 -0.59 2.77 -11.06
CA ASP A 58 -2.02 2.47 -11.15
C ASP A 58 -2.49 1.79 -9.85
N TRP A 59 -3.51 2.35 -9.19
CA TRP A 59 -4.12 1.79 -7.99
C TRP A 59 -5.46 1.12 -8.35
N PRO A 60 -5.54 -0.22 -8.32
CA PRO A 60 -6.76 -0.93 -8.71
C PRO A 60 -7.88 -0.85 -7.66
N GLY A 61 -7.62 -0.26 -6.48
CA GLY A 61 -8.60 -0.14 -5.40
C GLY A 61 -9.50 1.10 -5.48
N HIS A 62 -9.40 1.89 -6.56
CA HIS A 62 -10.37 2.95 -6.82
C HIS A 62 -11.52 2.37 -7.66
N GLU A 63 -12.46 1.68 -7.01
CA GLU A 63 -13.82 1.67 -7.55
C GLU A 63 -14.32 3.10 -7.41
N THR A 64 -14.07 3.90 -8.46
CA THR A 64 -14.74 5.17 -8.69
C THR A 64 -16.22 4.83 -8.79
N ILE A 65 -16.95 4.82 -7.67
CA ILE A 65 -18.41 4.82 -7.68
C ILE A 65 -18.78 6.15 -8.36
N THR A 66 -18.98 6.10 -9.67
CA THR A 66 -19.66 7.11 -10.47
C THR A 66 -21.14 7.05 -10.17
#